data_AF-K2AJB7-F1
#
_entry.id   AF-K2AJB7-F1
#
_cell.length_a   1.000
_cell.length_b   1.000
_cell.length_c   1.000
_cell.angle_alpha   90.00
_cell.angle_beta   90.00
_cell.angle_gamma   90.00
#
_symmetry.space_group_name_H-M   'P 1'
#
loop_
_entity.id
_entity.type
_entity.pdbx_description
1 polymer ?
#
loop_
_entity_poly.entity_id
_entity_poly.type
_entity_poly.pdbx_seq_one_letter_code
_entity_poly.pdbx_strand_id
1 'polypeptide(L)'
;MIVGSRIDTIAGVSYIDFVLPGIVMMNLIAASYMQAAFSLYFKRFARHIEEILTAPFSYLEVLGAFVVAGVLRGLIVGLGVYVIALFFTSASIAHLFLFIIYSIAVALIFSFIGLLVGLWADNFEQLSVLQTFVIMPLTFLGGVFNSVSMLPEKAQMIAKLNPFFYFVDGLRYSMIGVREANVWVGFFLIVGLIVGFGGLTWYLFYKGWRLRS
;
A
#
# COMPACT_ATOMS: atom_id res chain seq x y z
N MET A 1 11.16 34.80 13.93
CA MET A 1 11.10 33.35 13.70
C MET A 1 12.52 32.87 13.50
N ILE A 2 13.17 32.50 14.61
CA ILE A 2 14.54 32.00 14.66
C ILE A 2 14.42 30.58 15.22
N VAL A 3 15.19 29.66 14.65
CA VAL A 3 15.22 28.19 14.84
C VAL A 3 14.33 27.42 13.85
N GLY A 4 14.87 27.16 12.66
CA GLY A 4 14.27 26.27 11.66
C GLY A 4 15.21 25.83 10.52
N SER A 5 16.34 26.51 10.32
CA SER A 5 17.24 26.30 9.17
C SER A 5 18.45 25.39 9.48
N ARG A 6 18.21 24.17 9.99
CA ARG A 6 19.29 23.18 10.19
C ARG A 6 18.89 21.73 9.91
N ILE A 7 17.89 21.51 9.05
CA ILE A 7 17.73 20.25 8.31
C ILE A 7 17.38 20.61 6.86
N ASP A 8 18.21 21.46 6.23
CA ASP A 8 17.77 22.17 5.03
C ASP A 8 17.71 21.29 3.78
N THR A 9 18.43 20.16 3.71
CA THR A 9 18.32 19.22 2.58
C THR A 9 18.66 17.78 2.97
N ILE A 10 17.89 16.81 2.45
CA ILE A 10 18.26 15.39 2.39
C ILE A 10 18.50 15.06 0.92
N ALA A 11 19.70 14.61 0.57
CA ALA A 11 20.10 14.30 -0.81
C ALA A 11 19.88 15.46 -1.82
N GLY A 12 19.98 16.71 -1.37
CA GLY A 12 19.79 17.91 -2.20
C GLY A 12 18.34 18.35 -2.39
N VAL A 13 17.37 17.70 -1.72
CA VAL A 13 15.93 18.03 -1.78
C VAL A 13 15.46 18.46 -0.39
N SER A 14 14.47 19.37 -0.33
CA SER A 14 13.81 19.76 0.93
C SER A 14 13.31 18.52 1.68
N TYR A 15 13.46 18.50 3.01
CA TYR A 15 12.97 17.38 3.84
C TYR A 15 11.49 17.08 3.62
N ILE A 16 10.67 18.13 3.43
CA ILE A 16 9.23 17.99 3.18
C ILE A 16 8.97 17.21 1.88
N ASP A 17 9.73 17.50 0.83
CA ASP A 17 9.62 16.83 -0.47
C ASP A 17 10.14 15.39 -0.42
N PHE A 18 11.14 15.13 0.42
CA PHE A 18 11.68 13.79 0.63
C PHE A 18 10.69 12.86 1.35
N VAL A 19 9.99 13.38 2.35
CA VAL A 19 9.05 12.62 3.19
C VAL A 19 7.67 12.48 2.55
N LEU A 20 7.26 13.44 1.71
CA LEU A 20 5.94 13.46 1.07
C LEU A 20 5.57 12.14 0.35
N PRO A 21 6.42 11.56 -0.52
CA PRO A 21 6.12 10.27 -1.15
C PRO A 21 5.83 9.17 -0.14
N GLY A 22 6.56 9.15 0.98
CA GLY A 22 6.35 8.21 2.07
C GLY A 22 4.97 8.37 2.72
N ILE A 23 4.54 9.61 2.99
CA ILE A 23 3.23 9.91 3.58
C ILE A 23 2.11 9.53 2.61
N VAL A 24 2.23 9.86 1.33
CA VAL A 24 1.27 9.47 0.29
C VAL A 24 1.14 7.95 0.24
N MET A 25 2.27 7.23 0.24
CA MET A 25 2.28 5.77 0.20
C MET A 25 1.63 5.15 1.45
N MET A 26 1.94 5.65 2.64
CA MET A 26 1.37 5.15 3.89
C MET A 26 -0.16 5.25 3.90
N ASN A 27 -0.70 6.39 3.44
CA ASN A 27 -2.14 6.61 3.38
C ASN A 27 -2.81 5.77 2.28
N LEU A 28 -2.17 5.62 1.12
CA LEU A 28 -2.65 4.75 0.04
C LEU A 28 -2.73 3.28 0.48
N ILE A 29 -1.69 2.80 1.17
CA ILE A 29 -1.62 1.44 1.73
C ILE A 29 -2.76 1.22 2.72
N ALA A 30 -2.89 2.11 3.72
CA ALA A 30 -3.91 1.99 4.75
C ALA A 30 -5.33 2.02 4.17
N ALA A 31 -5.59 2.92 3.22
CA ALA A 31 -6.91 3.07 2.60
C ALA A 31 -7.30 1.87 1.72
N SER A 32 -6.38 1.36 0.90
CA SER A 32 -6.65 0.20 0.05
C SER A 32 -6.85 -1.08 0.86
N TYR A 33 -5.99 -1.32 1.85
CA TYR A 33 -6.10 -2.45 2.78
C TYR A 33 -7.43 -2.44 3.53
N MET A 34 -7.75 -1.32 4.21
CA MET A 34 -8.96 -1.24 5.03
C MET A 34 -10.23 -1.36 4.18
N GLN A 35 -10.27 -0.72 3.01
CA GLN A 35 -11.42 -0.83 2.12
C GLN A 35 -11.69 -2.28 1.71
N ALA A 36 -10.66 -3.01 1.31
CA ALA A 36 -10.79 -4.40 0.89
C ALA A 36 -11.16 -5.33 2.05
N ALA A 37 -10.49 -5.20 3.20
CA ALA A 37 -10.77 -6.02 4.38
C ALA A 37 -12.19 -5.83 4.91
N PHE A 38 -12.61 -4.57 5.09
CA PHE A 38 -13.92 -4.24 5.64
C PHE A 38 -15.05 -4.62 4.68
N SER A 39 -14.87 -4.35 3.38
CA SER A 39 -15.92 -4.65 2.39
C SER A 39 -16.22 -6.14 2.31
N LEU A 40 -15.21 -7.01 2.28
CA LEU A 40 -15.44 -8.45 2.24
C LEU A 40 -15.98 -8.98 3.57
N TYR A 41 -15.40 -8.55 4.70
CA TYR A 41 -15.87 -8.94 6.02
C TYR A 41 -17.34 -8.56 6.24
N PHE A 42 -17.74 -7.35 5.87
CA PHE A 42 -19.11 -6.88 6.06
C PHE A 42 -20.10 -7.68 5.22
N LYS A 43 -19.76 -8.03 3.97
CA LYS A 43 -20.62 -8.90 3.14
C LYS A 43 -20.80 -10.28 3.76
N ARG A 44 -19.74 -10.85 4.38
CA ARG A 44 -19.79 -12.11 5.13
C ARG A 44 -20.66 -11.98 6.38
N PHE A 45 -20.40 -10.96 7.19
CA PHE A 45 -21.09 -10.71 8.45
C PHE A 45 -22.59 -10.50 8.26
N ALA A 46 -22.98 -9.75 7.21
CA ALA A 46 -24.38 -9.48 6.90
C ALA A 46 -25.13 -10.68 6.28
N ARG A 47 -24.52 -11.87 6.17
CA ARG A 47 -25.04 -13.06 5.47
C ARG A 47 -25.44 -12.84 3.99
N HIS A 48 -25.10 -11.70 3.40
CA HIS A 48 -25.34 -11.41 1.98
C HIS A 48 -24.44 -12.21 1.03
N ILE A 49 -23.52 -13.03 1.56
CA ILE A 49 -22.78 -13.99 0.72
C ILE A 49 -23.73 -15.05 0.13
N GLU A 50 -24.83 -15.40 0.81
CA GLU A 50 -25.81 -16.35 0.27
C GLU A 50 -26.55 -15.78 -0.97
N GLU A 51 -26.79 -14.47 -1.02
CA GLU A 51 -27.35 -13.79 -2.20
C GLU A 51 -26.32 -13.67 -3.34
N ILE A 52 -25.04 -13.43 -3.01
CA ILE A 52 -23.97 -13.40 -4.02
C ILE A 52 -23.69 -14.80 -4.60
N LEU A 53 -23.87 -15.86 -3.80
CA LEU A 53 -23.70 -17.26 -4.25
C LEU A 53 -24.92 -17.80 -5.02
N THR A 54 -26.10 -17.17 -4.89
CA THR A 54 -27.30 -17.49 -5.68
C THR A 54 -27.45 -16.61 -6.92
N ALA A 55 -26.77 -15.46 -6.96
CA ALA A 55 -26.62 -14.64 -8.16
C ALA A 55 -25.64 -15.30 -9.16
N PRO A 56 -25.88 -15.19 -10.48
CA PRO A 56 -25.08 -15.84 -11.52
C PRO A 56 -23.75 -15.10 -11.78
N PHE A 57 -23.05 -14.64 -10.74
CA PHE A 57 -21.76 -13.96 -10.88
C PHE A 57 -20.59 -14.95 -10.78
N SER A 58 -19.60 -14.78 -11.65
CA SER A 58 -18.35 -15.52 -11.54
C SER A 58 -17.55 -15.04 -10.32
N TYR A 59 -16.89 -15.96 -9.62
CA TYR A 59 -15.99 -15.64 -8.50
C TYR A 59 -14.95 -14.58 -8.86
N LEU A 60 -14.51 -14.56 -10.12
CA LEU A 60 -13.56 -13.57 -10.64
C LEU A 60 -14.15 -12.16 -10.73
N GLU A 61 -15.44 -12.02 -11.06
CA GLU A 61 -16.10 -10.72 -11.15
C GLU A 61 -16.29 -10.10 -9.77
N VAL A 62 -16.72 -10.93 -8.81
CA VAL A 62 -16.86 -10.51 -7.40
C VAL A 62 -15.52 -10.10 -6.82
N LEU A 63 -14.48 -10.93 -7.02
CA LEU A 63 -13.12 -10.63 -6.57
C LEU A 63 -12.60 -9.35 -7.22
N GLY A 64 -12.75 -9.22 -8.54
CA GLY A 64 -12.34 -8.05 -9.30
C GLY A 64 -13.01 -6.76 -8.78
N ALA A 65 -14.31 -6.80 -8.48
CA ALA A 65 -15.03 -5.64 -7.95
C ALA A 65 -14.46 -5.17 -6.60
N PHE A 66 -14.16 -6.09 -5.69
CA PHE A 66 -13.58 -5.74 -4.40
C PHE A 66 -12.16 -5.18 -4.53
N VAL A 67 -11.34 -5.80 -5.38
CA VAL A 67 -9.97 -5.34 -5.64
C VAL A 67 -10.00 -3.95 -6.27
N VAL A 68 -10.81 -3.73 -7.29
CA VAL A 68 -10.95 -2.42 -7.94
C VAL A 68 -11.44 -1.36 -6.95
N ALA A 69 -12.41 -1.68 -6.09
CA ALA A 69 -12.87 -0.77 -5.05
C ALA A 69 -11.73 -0.39 -4.07
N GLY A 70 -10.91 -1.37 -3.66
CA GLY A 70 -9.73 -1.15 -2.81
C GLY A 70 -8.68 -0.27 -3.49
N VAL A 71 -8.37 -0.55 -4.76
CA VAL A 71 -7.42 0.25 -5.54
C VAL A 71 -7.92 1.69 -5.70
N LEU A 72 -9.17 1.88 -6.13
CA LEU A 72 -9.75 3.21 -6.29
C LEU A 72 -9.74 4.01 -4.99
N ARG A 73 -10.11 3.39 -3.86
CA ARG A 73 -10.07 4.04 -2.56
C ARG A 73 -8.65 4.45 -2.17
N GLY A 74 -7.67 3.56 -2.37
CA GLY A 74 -6.25 3.85 -2.14
C GLY A 74 -5.75 5.02 -2.98
N LEU A 75 -6.07 5.03 -4.28
CA LEU A 75 -5.70 6.12 -5.19
C LEU A 75 -6.34 7.45 -4.80
N ILE A 76 -7.65 7.46 -4.49
CA ILE A 76 -8.35 8.68 -4.07
C ILE A 76 -7.71 9.27 -2.81
N VAL A 77 -7.42 8.45 -1.81
CA VAL A 77 -6.80 8.92 -0.56
C VAL A 77 -5.37 9.37 -0.80
N GLY A 78 -4.56 8.61 -1.54
CA GLY A 78 -3.19 8.98 -1.87
C GLY A 78 -3.11 10.30 -2.66
N LEU A 79 -3.96 10.46 -3.68
CA LEU A 79 -4.07 11.70 -4.45
C LEU A 79 -4.58 12.86 -3.58
N GLY A 80 -5.55 12.62 -2.70
CA GLY A 80 -6.03 13.64 -1.76
C GLY A 80 -4.92 14.17 -0.85
N VAL A 81 -4.10 13.25 -0.31
CA VAL A 81 -2.92 13.62 0.50
C VAL A 81 -1.90 14.42 -0.32
N TYR A 82 -1.64 14.00 -1.57
CA TYR A 82 -0.74 14.74 -2.46
C TYR A 82 -1.26 16.16 -2.76
N VAL A 83 -2.55 16.30 -3.09
CA VAL A 83 -3.18 17.60 -3.36
C VAL A 83 -3.10 18.52 -2.13
N ILE A 84 -3.34 17.99 -0.93
CA ILE A 84 -3.20 18.77 0.30
C ILE A 84 -1.74 19.21 0.51
N ALA A 85 -0.78 18.34 0.21
CA ALA A 85 0.64 18.67 0.36
C ALA A 85 1.10 19.78 -0.58
N LEU A 86 0.50 19.94 -1.76
CA LEU A 86 0.81 21.04 -2.68
C LEU A 86 0.56 22.44 -2.09
N PHE A 87 -0.28 22.56 -1.05
CA PHE A 87 -0.45 23.82 -0.33
C PHE A 87 0.72 24.15 0.62
N PHE A 88 1.53 23.15 0.97
CA PHE A 88 2.65 23.29 1.90
C PHE A 88 4.01 23.11 1.22
N THR A 89 4.05 22.56 0.00
CA THR A 89 5.28 22.37 -0.76
C THR A 89 5.10 22.53 -2.27
N SER A 90 6.21 22.78 -2.98
CA SER A 90 6.31 22.85 -4.44
C SER A 90 6.62 21.50 -5.10
N ALA A 91 6.43 20.38 -4.38
CA ALA A 91 6.72 19.05 -4.88
C ALA A 91 5.94 18.70 -6.15
N SER A 92 6.65 18.68 -7.27
CA SER A 92 6.09 18.22 -8.55
C SER A 92 6.24 16.70 -8.70
N ILE A 93 5.49 16.12 -9.65
CA ILE A 93 5.67 14.71 -10.04
C ILE A 93 6.61 14.68 -11.24
N ALA A 94 7.86 14.25 -11.04
CA ALA A 94 8.85 14.12 -12.10
C ALA A 94 8.45 13.11 -13.20
N HIS A 95 7.82 11.99 -12.80
CA HIS A 95 7.45 10.89 -13.69
C HIS A 95 6.02 10.40 -13.41
N LEU A 96 5.03 11.07 -14.02
CA LEU A 96 3.60 10.80 -13.82
C LEU A 96 3.22 9.33 -14.10
N PHE A 97 3.76 8.75 -15.17
CA PHE A 97 3.48 7.36 -15.53
C PHE A 97 3.94 6.38 -14.45
N LEU A 98 5.15 6.58 -13.90
CA LEU A 98 5.68 5.74 -12.83
C LEU A 98 4.89 5.94 -11.53
N PHE A 99 4.49 7.17 -11.23
CA PHE A 99 3.66 7.48 -10.07
C PHE A 99 2.38 6.65 -10.09
N ILE A 100 1.65 6.68 -11.22
CA ILE A 100 0.41 5.92 -11.39
C ILE A 100 0.67 4.41 -11.27
N ILE A 101 1.70 3.88 -11.93
CA ILE A 101 2.01 2.45 -11.88
C ILE A 101 2.33 1.99 -10.45
N TYR A 102 3.20 2.69 -9.74
CA TYR A 102 3.57 2.32 -8.36
C TYR A 102 2.37 2.43 -7.43
N SER A 103 1.58 3.50 -7.53
CA SER A 103 0.36 3.67 -6.74
C SER A 103 -0.65 2.54 -6.98
N ILE A 104 -0.89 2.15 -8.24
CA ILE A 104 -1.80 1.04 -8.57
C ILE A 104 -1.23 -0.29 -8.08
N ALA A 105 0.05 -0.57 -8.35
CA ALA A 105 0.70 -1.83 -7.99
C ALA A 105 0.66 -2.07 -6.48
N VAL A 106 0.98 -1.04 -5.68
CA VAL A 106 0.94 -1.13 -4.22
C VAL A 106 -0.49 -1.24 -3.72
N ALA A 107 -1.41 -0.41 -4.23
CA ALA A 107 -2.82 -0.51 -3.84
C ALA A 107 -3.43 -1.88 -4.17
N LEU A 108 -2.99 -2.52 -5.25
CA LEU A 108 -3.39 -3.86 -5.65
C LEU A 108 -2.91 -4.92 -4.63
N ILE A 109 -1.63 -4.87 -4.25
CA ILE A 109 -1.06 -5.76 -3.21
C ILE A 109 -1.86 -5.66 -1.91
N PHE A 110 -2.10 -4.44 -1.43
CA PHE A 110 -2.78 -4.24 -0.16
C PHE A 110 -4.27 -4.51 -0.22
N SER A 111 -4.90 -4.37 -1.39
CA SER A 111 -6.26 -4.84 -1.62
C SER A 111 -6.33 -6.37 -1.49
N PHE A 112 -5.40 -7.13 -2.10
CA PHE A 112 -5.36 -8.59 -1.91
C PHE A 112 -5.11 -8.99 -0.45
N ILE A 113 -4.14 -8.37 0.22
CA ILE A 113 -3.89 -8.63 1.64
C ILE A 113 -5.14 -8.32 2.47
N GLY A 114 -5.80 -7.20 2.19
CA GLY A 114 -7.06 -6.82 2.83
C GLY A 114 -8.13 -7.88 2.65
N LEU A 115 -8.31 -8.42 1.44
CA LEU A 115 -9.27 -9.51 1.20
C LEU A 115 -8.92 -10.79 1.95
N LEU A 116 -7.64 -11.17 2.00
CA LEU A 116 -7.21 -12.33 2.79
C LEU A 116 -7.55 -12.16 4.27
N VAL A 117 -7.32 -10.96 4.83
CA VAL A 117 -7.71 -10.64 6.21
C VAL A 117 -9.22 -10.61 6.36
N GLY A 118 -9.97 -10.05 5.40
CA GLY A 118 -11.43 -10.03 5.42
C GLY A 118 -12.05 -11.43 5.40
N LEU A 119 -11.41 -12.40 4.72
CA LEU A 119 -11.80 -13.82 4.77
C LEU A 119 -11.49 -14.47 6.12
N TRP A 120 -10.36 -14.10 6.73
CA TRP A 120 -9.86 -14.69 7.96
C TRP A 120 -10.49 -14.09 9.21
N ALA A 121 -10.84 -12.82 9.22
CA ALA A 121 -11.29 -12.12 10.43
C ALA A 121 -12.71 -12.51 10.84
N ASP A 122 -12.91 -12.86 12.10
CA ASP A 122 -14.20 -13.23 12.71
C ASP A 122 -14.84 -12.09 13.51
N ASN A 123 -14.10 -10.99 13.71
CA ASN A 123 -14.61 -9.76 14.30
C ASN A 123 -13.94 -8.52 13.66
N PHE A 124 -14.50 -7.34 13.92
CA PHE A 124 -13.98 -6.08 13.38
C PHE A 124 -12.60 -5.69 13.90
N GLU A 125 -12.25 -6.10 15.13
CA GLU A 125 -10.95 -5.79 15.74
C GLU A 125 -9.81 -6.49 14.98
N GLN A 126 -10.04 -7.74 14.56
CA GLN A 126 -9.08 -8.53 13.78
C GLN A 126 -8.74 -7.89 12.43
N LEU A 127 -9.64 -7.10 11.83
CA LEU A 127 -9.37 -6.37 10.59
C LEU A 127 -8.22 -5.36 10.74
N SER A 128 -8.09 -4.77 11.94
CA SER A 128 -7.06 -3.75 12.21
C SER A 128 -5.77 -4.33 12.77
N VAL A 129 -5.76 -5.58 13.24
CA VAL A 129 -4.57 -6.21 13.86
C VAL A 129 -3.39 -6.24 12.90
N LEU A 130 -3.60 -6.70 11.66
CA LEU A 130 -2.50 -6.76 10.68
C LEU A 130 -2.00 -5.36 10.31
N GLN A 131 -2.90 -4.38 10.21
CA GLN A 131 -2.55 -3.00 9.94
C GLN A 131 -1.62 -2.43 11.02
N THR A 132 -2.00 -2.60 12.29
CA THR A 132 -1.29 -2.00 13.43
C THR A 132 0.00 -2.73 13.78
N PHE A 133 -0.01 -4.07 13.78
CA PHE A 133 1.12 -4.85 14.29
C PHE A 133 2.12 -5.27 13.20
N VAL A 134 1.76 -5.18 11.92
CA VAL A 134 2.63 -5.60 10.82
C VAL A 134 2.85 -4.47 9.82
N ILE A 135 1.78 -3.97 9.20
CA ILE A 135 1.89 -2.98 8.12
C ILE A 135 2.51 -1.68 8.63
N MET A 136 2.04 -1.16 9.77
CA MET A 136 2.55 0.09 10.33
C MET A 136 4.04 -0.01 10.69
N PRO A 137 4.53 -0.97 11.51
CA PRO A 137 5.95 -1.12 11.78
C PRO A 137 6.81 -1.30 10.53
N LEU A 138 6.37 -2.11 9.55
CA LEU A 138 7.09 -2.28 8.29
C LEU A 138 7.12 -0.99 7.48
N THR A 139 6.07 -0.19 7.51
CA THR A 139 6.04 1.13 6.85
C THR A 139 7.11 2.04 7.44
N PHE A 140 7.21 2.15 8.76
CA PHE A 140 8.23 2.96 9.43
C PHE A 140 9.66 2.45 9.17
N LEU A 141 9.87 1.13 9.20
CA LEU A 141 11.16 0.51 8.90
C LEU A 141 11.53 0.56 7.41
N GLY A 142 10.57 0.83 6.52
CA GLY A 142 10.75 0.93 5.08
C GLY A 142 11.36 2.23 4.59
N GLY A 143 11.85 3.10 5.49
CA GLY A 143 12.49 4.35 5.08
C GLY A 143 11.51 5.42 4.57
N VAL A 144 10.27 5.42 5.07
CA VAL A 144 9.24 6.44 4.77
C VAL A 144 9.71 7.85 5.14
N PHE A 145 10.35 7.99 6.29
CA PHE A 145 10.75 9.30 6.85
C PHE A 145 12.24 9.58 6.75
N ASN A 146 13.07 8.58 6.44
CA ASN A 146 14.52 8.68 6.45
C ASN A 146 15.12 8.07 5.18
N SER A 147 16.22 8.66 4.72
CA SER A 147 17.06 8.04 3.69
C SER A 147 17.74 6.80 4.27
N VAL A 148 17.70 5.70 3.53
CA VAL A 148 18.34 4.46 3.97
C VAL A 148 19.86 4.64 4.03
N SER A 149 20.43 5.50 3.18
CA SER A 149 21.87 5.81 3.21
C SER A 149 22.36 6.40 4.55
N MET A 150 21.46 7.01 5.34
CA MET A 150 21.78 7.60 6.65
C MET A 150 21.77 6.59 7.80
N LEU A 151 21.30 5.37 7.57
CA LEU A 151 21.23 4.35 8.60
C LEU A 151 22.59 3.64 8.77
N PRO A 152 22.92 3.14 9.97
CA PRO A 152 24.05 2.24 10.16
C PRO A 152 23.93 0.99 9.28
N GLU A 153 25.04 0.40 8.85
CA GLU A 153 25.06 -0.71 7.88
C GLU A 153 24.07 -1.85 8.19
N LYS A 154 23.96 -2.26 9.46
CA LYS A 154 23.01 -3.30 9.89
C LYS A 154 21.55 -2.90 9.65
N ALA A 155 21.20 -1.64 9.90
CA ALA A 155 19.86 -1.13 9.67
C ALA A 155 19.58 -0.95 8.17
N GLN A 156 20.58 -0.62 7.35
CA GLN A 156 20.43 -0.62 5.89
C GLN A 156 20.08 -2.00 5.34
N MET A 157 20.74 -3.05 5.86
CA MET A 157 20.47 -4.43 5.45
C MET A 157 19.03 -4.82 5.79
N ILE A 158 18.55 -4.49 6.99
CA ILE A 158 17.17 -4.75 7.42
C ILE A 158 16.17 -3.98 6.54
N ALA A 159 16.43 -2.71 6.25
CA ALA A 159 15.56 -1.91 5.39
C ALA A 159 15.47 -2.50 3.97
N LYS A 160 16.57 -3.01 3.41
CA LYS A 160 16.60 -3.64 2.08
C LYS A 160 15.85 -4.98 2.02
N LEU A 161 15.66 -5.67 3.14
CA LEU A 161 14.83 -6.87 3.24
C LEU A 161 13.34 -6.55 3.31
N ASN A 162 12.98 -5.32 3.64
CA ASN A 162 11.61 -4.89 3.80
C ASN A 162 10.97 -4.49 2.46
N PRO A 163 9.89 -5.15 2.01
CA PRO A 163 9.12 -4.76 0.81
C PRO A 163 8.73 -3.28 0.74
N PHE A 164 8.41 -2.68 1.89
CA PHE A 164 7.94 -1.31 1.97
C PHE A 164 9.01 -0.30 1.52
N PHE A 165 10.28 -0.65 1.66
CA PHE A 165 11.37 0.16 1.13
C PHE A 165 11.25 0.36 -0.38
N TYR A 166 10.95 -0.71 -1.12
CA TYR A 166 10.82 -0.63 -2.59
C TYR A 166 9.54 0.10 -3.03
N PHE A 167 8.48 0.04 -2.23
CA PHE A 167 7.24 0.79 -2.51
C PHE A 167 7.48 2.30 -2.37
N VAL A 168 8.06 2.70 -1.25
CA VAL A 168 8.35 4.10 -0.94
C VAL A 168 9.39 4.66 -1.90
N ASP A 169 10.47 3.93 -2.14
CA ASP A 169 11.54 4.36 -3.04
C ASP A 169 11.05 4.52 -4.49
N GLY A 170 10.19 3.60 -4.96
CA GLY A 170 9.57 3.71 -6.28
C GLY A 170 8.72 4.96 -6.45
N LEU A 171 7.89 5.27 -5.45
CA LEU A 171 7.06 6.47 -5.47
C LEU A 171 7.91 7.73 -5.28
N ARG A 172 8.95 7.70 -4.43
CA ARG A 172 9.91 8.79 -4.26
C ARG A 172 10.60 9.11 -5.57
N TYR A 173 11.08 8.09 -6.29
CA TYR A 173 11.66 8.28 -7.61
C TYR A 173 10.67 8.90 -8.59
N SER A 174 9.40 8.49 -8.55
CA SER A 174 8.37 9.04 -9.44
C SER A 174 8.06 10.52 -9.18
N MET A 175 8.25 11.00 -7.93
CA MET A 175 7.95 12.36 -7.55
C MET A 175 9.18 13.26 -7.67
N ILE A 176 10.27 12.91 -6.99
CA ILE A 176 11.45 13.78 -6.83
C ILE A 176 12.69 13.28 -7.58
N GLY A 177 12.60 12.18 -8.34
CA GLY A 177 13.72 11.63 -9.12
C GLY A 177 14.82 10.96 -8.31
N VAL A 178 14.69 10.89 -6.98
CA VAL A 178 15.65 10.24 -6.08
C VAL A 178 15.31 8.76 -5.96
N ARG A 179 16.30 7.90 -6.18
CA ARG A 179 16.20 6.44 -6.07
C ARG A 179 17.39 5.88 -5.29
N GLU A 180 17.09 5.10 -4.27
CA GLU A 180 18.06 4.41 -3.42
C GLU A 180 18.02 2.88 -3.64
N ALA A 181 16.89 2.32 -4.11
CA ALA A 181 16.72 0.89 -4.30
C ALA A 181 17.13 0.42 -5.71
N ASN A 182 17.50 -0.86 -5.81
CA ASN A 182 17.70 -1.51 -7.10
C ASN A 182 16.34 -1.74 -7.79
N VAL A 183 16.20 -1.22 -9.02
CA VAL A 183 14.97 -1.27 -9.82
C VAL A 183 14.50 -2.69 -10.08
N TRP A 184 15.42 -3.59 -10.44
CA TRP A 184 15.09 -4.96 -10.79
C TRP A 184 14.61 -5.74 -9.57
N VAL A 185 15.26 -5.56 -8.43
CA VAL A 185 14.83 -6.18 -7.17
C VAL A 185 13.44 -5.68 -6.79
N GLY A 186 13.20 -4.37 -6.83
CA GLY A 186 11.88 -3.80 -6.55
C GLY A 186 10.81 -4.29 -7.51
N PHE A 187 11.12 -4.38 -8.81
CA PHE A 187 10.22 -4.87 -9.84
C PHE A 187 9.80 -6.33 -9.60
N PHE A 188 10.78 -7.24 -9.47
CA PHE A 188 10.48 -8.66 -9.23
C PHE A 188 9.77 -8.88 -7.91
N LEU A 189 10.11 -8.11 -6.87
CA LEU A 189 9.44 -8.18 -5.58
C LEU A 189 7.98 -7.75 -5.70
N ILE A 190 7.69 -6.59 -6.30
CA ILE A 190 6.32 -6.08 -6.45
C ILE A 190 5.47 -7.05 -7.29
N VAL A 191 5.99 -7.49 -8.44
CA VAL A 191 5.29 -8.46 -9.31
C VAL A 191 5.07 -9.78 -8.57
N GLY A 192 6.08 -10.27 -7.85
CA GLY A 192 5.98 -11.48 -7.04
C GLY A 192 4.91 -11.38 -5.96
N LEU A 193 4.79 -10.24 -5.27
CA LEU A 193 3.74 -10.00 -4.27
C LEU A 193 2.35 -9.92 -4.91
N ILE A 194 2.21 -9.27 -6.08
CA ILE A 194 0.94 -9.21 -6.81
C ILE A 194 0.49 -10.61 -7.21
N VAL A 195 1.37 -11.40 -7.83
CA VAL A 195 1.05 -12.75 -8.29
C VAL A 195 0.82 -13.69 -7.10
N GLY A 196 1.64 -13.59 -6.05
CA GLY A 196 1.54 -14.41 -4.84
C GLY A 196 0.25 -14.18 -4.08
N PHE A 197 -0.03 -12.93 -3.67
CA PHE A 197 -1.26 -12.61 -2.94
C PHE A 197 -2.51 -12.70 -3.82
N GLY A 198 -2.42 -12.29 -5.09
CA GLY A 198 -3.52 -12.42 -6.04
C GLY A 198 -3.89 -13.88 -6.30
N GLY A 199 -2.90 -14.73 -6.55
CA GLY A 199 -3.09 -16.17 -6.74
C GLY A 199 -3.64 -16.86 -5.49
N LEU A 200 -3.13 -16.51 -4.30
CA LEU A 200 -3.64 -17.04 -3.04
C LEU A 200 -5.10 -16.63 -2.79
N THR A 201 -5.43 -15.35 -3.03
CA THR A 201 -6.79 -14.84 -2.84
C THR A 201 -7.76 -15.53 -3.79
N TRP A 202 -7.38 -15.65 -5.07
CA TRP A 202 -8.16 -16.38 -6.07
C TRP A 202 -8.38 -17.85 -5.69
N TYR A 203 -7.32 -18.54 -5.25
CA TYR A 203 -7.40 -19.94 -4.82
C TYR A 203 -8.36 -20.14 -3.64
N LEU A 204 -8.31 -19.26 -2.62
CA LEU A 204 -9.19 -19.35 -1.46
C LEU A 204 -10.65 -19.07 -1.81
N PHE A 205 -10.90 -18.11 -2.71
CA PHE A 205 -12.23 -17.83 -3.24
C PHE A 205 -12.78 -19.02 -4.04
N TYR A 206 -11.97 -19.62 -4.92
CA TYR A 206 -12.35 -20.80 -5.69
C TYR A 206 -12.68 -22.00 -4.79
N LYS A 207 -11.91 -22.20 -3.71
CA LYS A 207 -12.17 -23.28 -2.74
C LYS A 207 -13.39 -23.02 -1.85
N GLY A 208 -13.94 -21.81 -1.84
CA GLY A 208 -15.07 -21.44 -0.98
C GLY A 208 -14.71 -21.36 0.50
N TRP A 209 -13.43 -21.17 0.84
CA TRP A 209 -12.96 -21.21 2.23
C TRP A 209 -13.55 -20.04 3.04
N ARG A 210 -14.26 -20.36 4.14
CA ARG A 210 -14.97 -19.40 5.01
C ARG A 210 -16.04 -18.54 4.31
N LEU A 211 -16.47 -18.91 3.10
CA LEU A 211 -17.57 -18.24 2.38
C LEU A 211 -18.95 -18.89 2.63
N ARG A 212 -19.00 -20.11 3.19
CA ARG A 212 -20.22 -20.90 3.41
C ARG A 212 -20.48 -21.27 4.89
N SER A 213 -19.73 -20.70 5.82
CA SER A 213 -19.78 -21.01 7.26
C SER A 213 -20.31 -19.83 8.06
#